data_AF-A0A958UPT9-F1
#
_entry.id   AF-A0A958UPT9-F1
#
_cell.length_a   1.000
_cell.length_b   1.000
_cell.length_c   1.000
_cell.angle_alpha   90.00
_cell.angle_beta   90.00
_cell.angle_gamma   90.00
#
_symmetry.space_group_name_H-M   'P 1'
#
loop_
_entity.id
_entity.type
_entity.pdbx_description
1 polymer ?
#
loop_
_entity_poly.entity_id
_entity_poly.type
_entity_poly.pdbx_seq_one_letter_code
_entity_poly.pdbx_strand_id
1 'polypeptide(L)'
;MKILFFFPLLFFSTLGYTQVGINTTTPQGALDIVSDDLGLVLPRVTRIEDVTNNNSGLAEDGTIVYDVSRNQTCFRISNTWICIANDASIAITTPAPSVPPLKAPAVKLDNKSALQKEDR
;
A
#
# COMPACT_ATOMS: atom_id res chain seq x y z
N MET A 1 51.40 -16.41 -21.84
CA MET A 1 50.46 -16.95 -20.81
C MET A 1 49.88 -15.84 -19.91
N LYS A 2 49.40 -14.72 -20.47
CA LYS A 2 48.80 -13.62 -19.69
C LYS A 2 47.26 -13.58 -19.75
N ILE A 3 46.68 -14.26 -20.74
CA ILE A 3 45.23 -14.22 -21.03
C ILE A 3 44.47 -15.31 -20.25
N LEU A 4 45.19 -16.30 -19.68
CA LEU A 4 44.58 -17.45 -19.00
C LEU A 4 43.83 -17.06 -17.70
N PHE A 5 44.20 -15.94 -17.07
CA PHE A 5 43.54 -15.42 -15.87
C PHE A 5 42.35 -14.48 -16.16
N PHE A 6 42.19 -14.00 -17.39
CA PHE A 6 41.08 -13.12 -17.77
C PHE A 6 39.76 -13.88 -17.92
N PHE A 7 39.83 -15.14 -18.33
CA PHE A 7 38.65 -15.98 -18.57
C PHE A 7 37.82 -16.23 -17.31
N PRO A 8 38.37 -16.67 -16.14
CA PRO A 8 37.56 -16.89 -14.94
C PRO A 8 36.96 -15.60 -14.34
N LEU A 9 37.59 -14.44 -14.56
CA LEU A 9 37.08 -13.15 -14.08
C LEU A 9 35.79 -12.74 -14.81
N LEU A 10 35.63 -13.12 -16.09
CA LEU A 10 34.40 -12.90 -16.87
C LEU A 10 33.24 -13.80 -16.46
N PHE A 11 33.51 -14.95 -15.83
CA PHE A 11 32.46 -15.82 -15.28
C PHE A 11 31.99 -15.40 -13.89
N PHE A 12 32.71 -14.50 -13.20
CA PHE A 12 32.33 -14.05 -11.86
C PHE A 12 31.22 -12.98 -11.88
N SER A 13 31.10 -12.24 -12.99
CA SER A 13 30.11 -11.17 -13.14
C SER A 13 28.67 -11.69 -13.30
N THR A 14 28.48 -12.96 -13.64
CA THR A 14 27.16 -13.57 -13.85
C THR A 14 26.49 -14.05 -12.56
N LEU A 15 27.16 -13.92 -11.40
CA LEU A 15 26.63 -14.33 -10.09
C LEU A 15 25.83 -13.23 -9.36
N GLY A 16 25.72 -12.03 -9.94
CA GLY A 16 25.01 -10.90 -9.34
C GLY A 16 23.52 -10.90 -9.66
N TYR A 17 22.70 -11.65 -8.91
CA TYR A 17 21.25 -11.39 -8.88
C TYR A 17 21.00 -10.16 -8.00
N THR A 18 20.51 -9.06 -8.56
CA THR A 18 20.24 -7.83 -7.79
C THR A 18 18.77 -7.77 -7.40
N GLN A 19 18.40 -8.38 -6.28
CA GLN A 19 17.21 -7.96 -5.54
C GLN A 19 17.52 -6.63 -4.84
N VAL A 20 16.64 -5.64 -4.96
CA VAL A 20 16.83 -4.33 -4.33
C VAL A 20 16.11 -4.33 -2.99
N GLY A 21 16.87 -4.56 -1.93
CA GLY A 21 16.43 -4.27 -0.56
C GLY A 21 16.76 -2.83 -0.21
N ILE A 22 15.74 -2.05 0.14
CA ILE A 22 15.93 -0.75 0.80
C ILE A 22 15.63 -0.96 2.28
N ASN A 23 16.65 -0.75 3.11
CA ASN A 23 16.57 -0.92 4.56
C ASN A 23 16.19 -2.35 5.02
N THR A 24 16.49 -3.37 4.20
CA THR A 24 16.36 -4.79 4.53
C THR A 24 17.51 -5.58 3.92
N THR A 25 18.10 -6.50 4.69
CA THR A 25 19.20 -7.37 4.25
C THR A 25 18.70 -8.69 3.66
N THR A 26 17.42 -9.01 3.85
CA THR A 26 16.76 -10.20 3.32
C THR A 26 15.49 -9.83 2.54
N PRO A 27 15.63 -9.20 1.34
CA PRO A 27 14.47 -8.81 0.53
C PRO A 27 13.55 -9.98 0.20
N GLN A 28 12.24 -9.80 0.35
CA GLN A 28 11.22 -10.80 0.03
C GLN A 28 10.69 -10.70 -1.41
N GLY A 29 11.17 -9.74 -2.19
CA GLY A 29 10.80 -9.54 -3.59
C GLY A 29 11.89 -8.81 -4.38
N ALA A 30 11.61 -8.52 -5.65
CA ALA A 30 12.52 -7.77 -6.51
C ALA A 30 12.79 -6.35 -5.97
N LEU A 31 11.78 -5.75 -5.35
CA LEU A 31 11.86 -4.54 -4.55
C LEU A 31 11.22 -4.82 -3.19
N ASP A 32 11.97 -4.61 -2.13
CA ASP A 32 11.49 -4.71 -0.74
C ASP A 32 11.93 -3.47 0.03
N ILE A 33 10.99 -2.78 0.67
CA ILE A 33 11.21 -1.53 1.40
C ILE A 33 10.62 -1.70 2.79
N VAL A 34 11.47 -1.60 3.82
CA VAL A 34 11.07 -1.66 5.22
C VAL A 34 11.23 -0.29 5.87
N SER A 35 10.16 0.26 6.41
CA SER A 35 10.16 1.49 7.22
C SER A 35 9.05 1.42 8.26
N ASP A 36 9.35 1.86 9.49
CA ASP A 36 8.40 1.87 10.60
C ASP A 36 7.63 3.20 10.70
N ASP A 37 8.08 4.23 9.99
CA ASP A 37 7.65 5.62 10.17
C ASP A 37 7.38 6.39 8.86
N LEU A 38 7.74 5.84 7.70
CA LEU A 38 7.55 6.46 6.38
C LEU A 38 6.69 5.58 5.46
N GLY A 39 5.99 6.25 4.54
CA GLY A 39 5.20 5.60 3.48
C GLY A 39 5.87 5.67 2.11
N LEU A 40 5.35 4.89 1.16
CA LEU A 40 5.73 4.99 -0.25
C LEU A 40 4.86 6.03 -0.96
N VAL A 41 5.47 7.10 -1.46
CA VAL A 41 4.80 8.03 -2.38
C VAL A 41 4.95 7.51 -3.80
N LEU A 42 3.83 7.08 -4.38
CA LEU A 42 3.78 6.63 -5.77
C LEU A 42 4.03 7.80 -6.74
N PRO A 43 4.52 7.54 -7.96
CA PRO A 43 4.59 8.54 -9.01
C PRO A 43 3.24 9.26 -9.18
N ARG A 44 3.26 10.59 -9.10
CA ARG A 44 2.08 11.44 -9.23
C ARG A 44 1.99 11.92 -10.67
N VAL A 45 0.88 11.59 -11.32
CA VAL A 45 0.59 12.01 -12.70
C VAL A 45 -0.65 12.89 -12.72
N THR A 46 -0.70 13.84 -13.65
CA THR A 46 -1.86 14.73 -13.78
C THR A 46 -3.11 13.91 -14.05
N ARG A 47 -3.03 12.96 -14.98
CA ARG A 47 -4.10 12.02 -15.34
C ARG A 47 -3.49 10.67 -15.71
N ILE A 48 -4.19 9.57 -15.42
CA ILE A 48 -3.79 8.21 -15.84
C ILE A 48 -3.70 8.02 -17.35
N GLU A 49 -4.39 8.86 -18.13
CA GLU A 49 -4.33 8.82 -19.60
C GLU A 49 -2.98 9.29 -20.14
N ASP A 50 -2.23 10.06 -19.36
CA ASP A 50 -0.93 10.62 -19.74
C ASP A 50 0.24 9.68 -19.38
N VAL A 51 -0.05 8.56 -18.71
CA VAL A 51 0.97 7.58 -18.32
C VAL A 51 1.39 6.78 -19.53
N THR A 52 2.65 6.88 -19.89
CA THR A 52 3.25 6.18 -21.04
C THR A 52 4.45 5.36 -20.60
N ASN A 53 4.78 4.34 -21.39
CA ASN A 53 6.08 3.68 -21.32
C ASN A 53 6.90 4.03 -22.58
N ASN A 54 8.22 3.82 -22.52
CA ASN A 54 9.13 4.12 -23.64
C ASN A 54 8.97 3.18 -24.84
N ASN A 55 8.13 2.14 -24.75
CA ASN A 55 8.04 1.08 -25.74
C ASN A 55 6.75 1.19 -26.58
N SER A 56 5.61 1.02 -25.94
CA SER A 56 4.27 1.00 -26.55
C SER A 56 3.59 2.37 -26.56
N GLY A 57 4.11 3.34 -25.81
CA GLY A 57 3.45 4.63 -25.59
C GLY A 57 2.25 4.57 -24.64
N LEU A 58 1.97 3.41 -24.05
CA LEU A 58 0.93 3.21 -23.05
C LEU A 58 1.54 2.68 -21.75
N ALA A 59 0.84 2.87 -20.63
CA ALA A 59 1.20 2.20 -19.38
C ALA A 59 1.10 0.68 -19.52
N GLU A 60 2.16 -0.03 -19.11
CA GLU A 60 2.20 -1.50 -19.04
C GLU A 60 1.32 -2.00 -17.89
N ASP A 61 0.75 -3.20 -18.03
CA ASP A 61 0.07 -3.86 -16.93
C ASP A 61 1.02 -4.03 -15.72
N GLY A 62 0.50 -3.79 -14.52
CA GLY A 62 1.28 -3.70 -13.28
C GLY A 62 1.77 -2.28 -12.94
N THR A 63 1.56 -1.29 -13.81
CA THR A 63 1.86 0.12 -13.48
C THR A 63 0.96 0.62 -12.34
N ILE A 64 1.56 1.29 -11.36
CA ILE A 64 0.86 1.91 -10.21
C ILE A 64 1.21 3.39 -10.15
N VAL A 65 0.20 4.25 -10.09
CA VAL A 65 0.36 5.71 -10.01
C VAL A 65 -0.68 6.33 -9.09
N TYR A 66 -0.42 7.57 -8.68
CA TYR A 66 -1.42 8.44 -8.10
C TYR A 66 -1.93 9.43 -9.16
N ASP A 67 -3.23 9.38 -9.48
CA ASP A 67 -3.90 10.33 -10.37
C ASP A 67 -4.31 11.59 -9.59
N VAL A 68 -3.66 12.71 -9.88
CA VAL A 68 -3.93 13.98 -9.20
C VAL A 68 -5.29 14.56 -9.58
N SER A 69 -5.74 14.40 -10.84
CA SER A 69 -7.05 14.90 -11.28
C SER A 69 -8.22 14.18 -10.61
N ARG A 70 -8.05 12.89 -10.32
CA ARG A 70 -9.06 12.05 -9.66
C ARG A 70 -8.88 11.95 -8.15
N ASN A 71 -7.71 12.34 -7.65
CA ASN A 71 -7.32 12.19 -6.25
C ASN A 71 -7.40 10.73 -5.77
N GLN A 72 -6.90 9.81 -6.60
CA GLN A 72 -7.01 8.37 -6.42
C GLN A 72 -5.71 7.63 -6.77
N THR A 73 -5.45 6.53 -6.08
CA THR A 73 -4.42 5.56 -6.48
C THR A 73 -4.99 4.62 -7.53
N CYS A 74 -4.27 4.42 -8.64
CA CYS A 74 -4.72 3.63 -9.77
C CYS A 74 -3.70 2.55 -10.18
N PHE A 75 -4.22 1.39 -10.57
CA PHE A 75 -3.48 0.22 -11.03
C PHE A 75 -3.85 -0.09 -12.48
N ARG A 76 -2.85 -0.37 -13.31
CA ARG A 76 -3.05 -0.84 -14.68
C ARG A 76 -3.17 -2.37 -14.66
N ILE A 77 -4.34 -2.90 -14.99
CA ILE A 77 -4.64 -4.33 -14.96
C ILE A 77 -5.40 -4.70 -16.24
N SER A 78 -4.89 -5.66 -17.00
CA SER A 78 -5.53 -6.15 -18.25
C SER A 78 -5.87 -5.01 -19.21
N ASN A 79 -4.91 -4.12 -19.46
CA ASN A 79 -5.05 -2.91 -20.29
C ASN A 79 -6.12 -1.92 -19.84
N THR A 80 -6.56 -2.00 -18.58
CA THR A 80 -7.58 -1.11 -18.00
C THR A 80 -7.06 -0.48 -16.72
N TRP A 81 -7.49 0.75 -16.43
CA TRP A 81 -7.19 1.39 -15.15
C TRP A 81 -8.26 1.04 -14.12
N ILE A 82 -7.81 0.56 -12.97
CA ILE A 82 -8.64 0.32 -11.78
C ILE A 82 -8.15 1.28 -10.70
N CYS A 83 -9.01 2.21 -10.29
CA CYS A 83 -8.68 3.20 -9.27
C CYS A 83 -9.41 2.88 -7.96
N ILE A 84 -8.73 3.05 -6.83
CA ILE A 84 -9.34 2.88 -5.51
C ILE A 84 -10.16 4.12 -5.22
N ALA A 85 -11.49 3.97 -5.24
CA ALA A 85 -12.42 5.03 -4.90
C ALA A 85 -12.40 5.34 -3.40
N ASN A 86 -12.65 6.60 -3.05
CA ASN A 86 -12.77 7.09 -1.68
C ASN A 86 -14.19 6.83 -1.11
N ASP A 87 -14.72 5.63 -1.30
CA ASP A 87 -16.05 5.27 -0.80
C ASP A 87 -15.96 4.75 0.64
N ALA A 88 -16.70 5.40 1.54
CA ALA A 88 -16.71 5.10 2.98
C ALA A 88 -17.25 3.70 3.35
N SER A 89 -17.66 2.88 2.37
CA SER A 89 -18.14 1.51 2.57
C SER A 89 -17.03 0.46 2.67
N ILE A 90 -15.75 0.85 2.53
CA ILE A 90 -14.63 -0.03 2.89
C ILE A 90 -14.51 -0.01 4.42
N ALA A 91 -15.19 -0.94 5.08
CA ALA A 91 -15.07 -1.16 6.51
C ALA A 91 -13.62 -1.53 6.83
N ILE A 92 -12.85 -0.58 7.32
CA ILE A 92 -11.60 -0.88 8.02
C ILE A 92 -12.03 -1.49 9.36
N THR A 93 -12.07 -2.81 9.45
CA THR A 93 -11.94 -3.48 10.75
C THR A 93 -10.52 -3.22 11.23
N THR A 94 -10.31 -2.08 11.89
CA THR A 94 -9.19 -1.99 12.80
C THR A 94 -9.50 -2.95 13.96
N PRO A 95 -8.64 -3.91 14.29
CA PRO A 95 -8.73 -4.54 15.60
C PRO A 95 -8.63 -3.39 16.62
N ALA A 96 -9.65 -3.27 17.47
CA ALA A 96 -9.71 -2.21 18.46
C ALA A 96 -8.38 -2.16 19.23
N PRO A 97 -7.76 -0.98 19.42
CA PRO A 97 -6.59 -0.89 20.28
C PRO A 97 -7.00 -1.46 21.64
N SER A 98 -6.21 -2.40 22.17
CA SER A 98 -6.41 -3.08 23.45
C SER A 98 -6.18 -2.13 24.63
N VAL A 99 -6.83 -0.96 24.62
CA VAL A 99 -6.90 -0.07 25.77
C VAL A 99 -7.68 -0.84 26.84
N PRO A 100 -7.06 -1.19 27.98
CA PRO A 100 -7.77 -1.78 29.11
C PRO A 100 -8.93 -0.84 29.47
N PRO A 101 -10.14 -1.34 29.77
CA PRO A 101 -11.27 -0.48 30.03
C PRO A 101 -10.92 0.50 31.15
N LEU A 102 -11.00 1.80 30.85
CA LEU A 102 -11.00 2.82 31.89
C LEU A 102 -12.11 2.42 32.86
N LYS A 103 -11.74 2.10 34.10
CA LYS A 103 -12.72 1.83 35.16
C LYS A 103 -13.53 3.10 35.37
N ALA A 104 -14.70 3.18 34.75
CA ALA A 104 -15.62 4.28 34.95
C ALA A 104 -15.98 4.36 36.45
N PRO A 105 -15.97 5.53 37.08
CA PRO A 105 -16.54 5.68 38.41
C PRO A 105 -18.03 5.32 38.33
N ALA A 106 -18.47 4.41 39.20
CA ALA A 106 -19.86 3.96 39.24
C ALA A 106 -20.77 5.14 39.61
N VAL A 107 -21.45 5.71 38.62
CA VAL A 107 -22.62 6.57 38.87
C VAL A 107 -23.79 5.63 39.12
N LYS A 108 -24.27 5.58 40.37
CA LYS A 108 -25.56 4.95 40.70
C LYS A 108 -26.64 5.74 39.97
N LEU A 109 -27.31 5.11 39.01
CA LEU A 109 -28.56 5.63 38.45
C LEU A 109 -29.70 5.01 39.25
N ASP A 110 -30.19 5.78 40.22
CA ASP A 110 -31.37 5.48 41.01
C ASP A 110 -32.65 5.62 40.17
N ASN A 111 -33.26 4.46 39.98
CA ASN A 111 -34.69 4.18 39.92
C ASN A 111 -35.53 4.72 38.73
N LYS A 112 -35.96 3.75 37.92
CA LYS A 112 -37.13 3.79 37.03
C LYS A 112 -38.39 4.17 37.81
N SER A 113 -39.23 5.06 37.26
CA SER A 113 -40.70 4.86 37.12
C SER A 113 -41.42 6.19 36.86
N ALA A 114 -42.01 6.34 35.66
CA ALA A 114 -43.36 6.88 35.44
C ALA A 114 -43.61 7.11 33.95
N LEU A 115 -44.88 6.91 33.55
CA LEU A 115 -45.50 7.18 32.24
C LEU A 115 -45.50 6.03 31.22
N GLN A 116 -46.23 4.95 31.56
CA GLN A 116 -47.11 4.34 30.56
C GLN A 116 -48.30 5.29 30.35
N LYS A 117 -48.45 5.75 29.12
CA LYS A 117 -49.52 6.63 28.66
C LYS A 117 -50.68 5.76 28.16
N GLU A 118 -51.78 5.86 28.89
CA GLU A 118 -53.19 5.76 28.51
C GLU A 118 -53.48 5.56 27.01
N ASP A 119 -54.08 4.40 26.67
CA ASP A 119 -54.68 4.14 25.36
C ASP A 119 -56.19 3.97 25.52
N ARG A 120 -56.91 4.56 24.57
CA ARG A 120 -58.36 4.74 24.49
C ARG A 120 -59.02 3.56 23.79
#